data_AF-A0A929PHT4-F1
#
_entry.id   AF-A0A929PHT4-F1
#
_cell.length_a   1.000
_cell.length_b   1.000
_cell.length_c   1.000
_cell.angle_alpha   90.00
_cell.angle_beta   90.00
_cell.angle_gamma   90.00
#
_symmetry.space_group_name_H-M   'P 1'
#
loop_
_entity.id
_entity.type
_entity.pdbx_description
1 polymer ?
#
loop_
_entity_poly.entity_id
_entity_poly.type
_entity_poly.pdbx_seq_one_letter_code
_entity_poly.pdbx_strand_id
1 'polypeptide(L)' 'LTADMIKDTVASYDAEKKVTHKTMVLPGLAARISGETEDATGWSVLVGPRDSGRIPGWMTDNWPPK' A
#
# COMPACT_ATOMS: atom_id res chain seq x y z
N LEU A 1 -6.64 -11.79 5.84
CA LEU A 1 -5.65 -10.82 5.33
C LEU A 1 -4.68 -10.51 6.46
N THR A 2 -3.41 -10.87 6.31
CA THR A 2 -2.32 -10.65 7.27
C THR A 2 -1.20 -9.89 6.57
N ALA A 3 -0.36 -9.20 7.33
CA ALA A 3 0.80 -8.48 6.80
C ALA A 3 1.76 -9.41 6.03
N ASP A 4 1.95 -10.65 6.50
CA ASP A 4 2.82 -11.63 5.86
C ASP A 4 2.38 -11.99 4.45
N MET A 5 1.08 -12.21 4.23
CA MET A 5 0.57 -12.52 2.88
C MET A 5 0.79 -11.35 1.91
N ILE A 6 0.70 -10.10 2.40
CA ILE A 6 0.98 -8.92 1.58
C ILE A 6 2.46 -8.88 1.23
N LYS A 7 3.34 -9.13 2.20
CA LYS A 7 4.80 -9.20 1.98
C LYS A 7 5.18 -10.26 0.96
N ASP A 8 4.67 -11.48 1.10
CA ASP A 8 4.93 -12.58 0.17
C ASP A 8 4.44 -12.24 -1.24
N THR A 9 3.30 -11.55 -1.34
CA THR A 9 2.77 -11.07 -2.62
C THR A 9 3.68 -10.02 -3.24
N VAL A 10 4.10 -9.00 -2.48
CA VAL A 10 5.00 -7.94 -2.97
C VAL A 10 6.31 -8.54 -3.50
N ALA A 11 6.88 -9.51 -2.78
CA ALA A 11 8.07 -10.24 -3.21
C ALA A 11 7.81 -11.08 -4.48
N SER A 12 6.71 -11.83 -4.51
CA SER A 12 6.34 -12.69 -5.65
C SER A 12 6.06 -11.93 -6.94
N TYR A 13 5.59 -10.68 -6.84
CA TYR A 13 5.31 -9.82 -7.99
C TYR A 13 6.53 -9.03 -8.48
N ASP A 14 7.69 -9.18 -7.83
CA ASP A 14 8.92 -8.42 -8.09
C ASP A 14 8.64 -6.90 -8.14
N ALA A 15 7.82 -6.40 -7.21
CA ALA A 15 7.35 -5.02 -7.24
C ALA A 15 8.53 -4.02 -7.17
N GLU A 16 9.58 -4.34 -6.44
CA GLU A 16 10.81 -3.54 -6.33
C GLU A 16 11.50 -3.29 -7.68
N LYS A 17 11.30 -4.18 -8.67
CA LYS A 17 11.88 -4.01 -10.02
C LYS A 17 10.97 -3.24 -10.97
N LYS A 18 9.68 -3.09 -10.63
CA LYS A 18 8.67 -2.47 -11.49
C LYS A 18 8.41 -1.01 -11.14
N VAL A 19 8.66 -0.61 -9.90
CA VAL A 19 8.47 0.75 -9.44
C VAL A 19 9.77 1.31 -8.87
N THR A 20 9.98 2.61 -9.07
CA THR A 20 11.13 3.35 -8.52
C THR A 20 10.90 3.82 -7.08
N HIS A 21 9.71 3.60 -6.54
CA HIS A 21 9.29 3.99 -5.19
C HIS A 21 8.96 2.75 -4.35
N LYS A 22 9.15 2.86 -3.04
CA LYS A 22 8.74 1.84 -2.06
C LYS A 22 7.50 2.29 -1.30
N THR A 23 6.44 2.67 -2.04
CA THR A 23 5.17 3.13 -1.47
C THR A 23 4.03 2.29 -2.02
N MET A 24 3.13 1.85 -1.15
CA MET A 24 1.95 1.09 -1.54
C MET A 24 0.68 1.67 -0.92
N VAL A 25 -0.46 1.44 -1.56
CA VAL A 25 -1.77 1.92 -1.10
C VAL A 25 -2.61 0.73 -0.64
N LEU A 26 -3.03 0.74 0.63
CA LEU A 26 -3.96 -0.24 1.17
C LEU A 26 -5.40 0.30 1.16
N PRO A 27 -6.42 -0.55 0.95
CA PRO A 27 -7.81 -0.15 1.11
C PRO A 27 -8.09 0.37 2.53
N GLY A 28 -9.02 1.32 2.67
CA GLY A 28 -9.40 1.85 3.99
C GLY A 28 -9.91 0.79 4.97
N LEU A 29 -10.41 -0.34 4.48
CA LEU A 29 -10.82 -1.50 5.30
C LEU A 29 -9.61 -2.27 5.89
N ALA A 30 -8.46 -2.21 5.24
CA ALA A 30 -7.22 -2.85 5.65
C ALA A 30 -6.31 -1.91 6.47
N ALA A 31 -6.77 -0.69 6.77
CA ALA A 31 -6.01 0.30 7.54
C ALA A 31 -5.46 -0.24 8.86
N ARG A 32 -6.16 -1.19 9.50
CA ARG A 32 -5.76 -1.79 10.78
C ARG A 32 -4.42 -2.54 10.72
N ILE A 33 -4.06 -3.10 9.56
CA ILE A 33 -2.81 -3.86 9.37
C ILE A 33 -1.74 -3.03 8.67
N SER A 34 -1.96 -1.72 8.45
CA SER A 34 -1.04 -0.86 7.72
C SER A 34 0.33 -0.76 8.39
N GLY A 35 0.37 -0.55 9.71
CA GLY A 35 1.63 -0.53 10.48
C GLY A 35 2.40 -1.84 10.40
N GLU A 36 1.73 -2.96 10.70
CA GLU A 36 2.35 -4.29 10.60
C GLU A 36 2.85 -4.59 9.18
N THR A 37 2.15 -4.12 8.15
CA THR A 37 2.55 -4.29 6.75
C THR A 37 3.75 -3.42 6.40
N GLU A 38 3.81 -2.19 6.88
CA GLU A 38 4.95 -1.28 6.71
C GLU A 38 6.21 -1.87 7.37
N ASP A 39 6.11 -2.37 8.59
CA ASP A 39 7.21 -3.04 9.29
C ASP A 39 7.65 -4.33 8.59
N ALA A 40 6.69 -5.15 8.13
CA ALA A 40 6.99 -6.42 7.50
C ALA A 40 7.63 -6.28 6.11
N THR A 41 7.17 -5.30 5.32
CA THR A 41 7.61 -5.08 3.93
C THR A 41 8.77 -4.09 3.83
N GLY A 42 8.90 -3.15 4.76
CA GLY A 42 9.80 -2.00 4.64
C GLY A 42 9.36 -0.99 3.58
N TRP A 43 8.11 -1.06 3.12
CA TRP A 43 7.50 -0.12 2.19
C TRP A 43 6.59 0.85 2.94
N SER A 44 6.57 2.11 2.53
CA SER A 44 5.66 3.10 3.09
C SER A 44 4.22 2.79 2.68
N VAL A 45 3.33 2.65 3.66
CA VAL A 45 1.94 2.24 3.43
C VAL A 45 1.01 3.44 3.56
N LEU A 46 0.35 3.81 2.46
CA LEU A 46 -0.70 4.81 2.45
C LEU A 46 -2.07 4.14 2.56
N VAL A 47 -2.96 4.71 3.38
CA VAL A 47 -4.33 4.22 3.52
C VAL A 47 -5.24 4.96 2.53
N GLY A 48 -5.70 4.21 1.53
CA GLY A 48 -6.67 4.64 0.54
C GLY A 48 -8.12 4.69 1.07
N PRO A 49 -9.06 5.10 0.21
CA PRO A 49 -10.46 5.17 0.59
C PRO A 49 -11.07 3.78 0.84
N ARG A 50 -12.22 3.75 1.51
CA ARG A 50 -13.00 2.51 1.71
C ARG A 50 -13.66 2.02 0.41
N ASP A 51 -13.99 2.96 -0.48
CA ASP A 51 -14.60 2.71 -1.78
C ASP A 51 -13.64 3.04 -2.91
N SER A 52 -13.47 2.11 -3.85
CA SER A 52 -12.56 2.26 -5.00
C SER A 52 -12.92 3.41 -5.92
N GLY A 53 -14.21 3.78 -6.01
CA GLY A 53 -14.66 4.94 -6.80
C GLY A 53 -14.10 6.29 -6.32
N ARG A 54 -13.59 6.37 -5.08
CA ARG A 54 -13.01 7.58 -4.49
C ARG A 54 -11.49 7.68 -4.67
N ILE A 55 -10.86 6.68 -5.30
CA ILE A 55 -9.42 6.66 -5.56
C ILE A 55 -8.95 7.89 -6.35
N PRO A 56 -9.65 8.37 -7.41
CA PRO A 56 -9.17 9.51 -8.19
C PRO A 56 -9.02 10.79 -7.35
N GLY A 57 -9.99 11.08 -6.47
CA GLY A 57 -9.91 12.20 -5.55
C GLY A 57 -8.80 12.01 -4.51
N TRP A 58 -8.73 10.83 -3.90
CA TRP A 58 -7.70 10.51 -2.92
C TRP A 58 -6.28 10.64 -3.46
N MET A 59 -6.04 10.19 -4.70
CA MET A 59 -4.71 10.31 -5.34
C MET A 59 -4.30 11.76 -5.53
N THR A 60 -5.23 12.68 -5.78
CA THR A 60 -4.88 14.09 -5.99
C THR A 60 -4.31 14.73 -4.71
N ASP A 61 -4.83 14.34 -3.55
CA ASP A 61 -4.41 14.90 -2.25
C ASP A 61 -3.25 14.13 -1.60
N ASN A 62 -3.10 12.83 -1.89
CA ASN A 62 -2.19 11.92 -1.17
C ASN A 62 -1.08 11.31 -2.05
N TRP A 63 -1.06 11.61 -3.35
CA TRP A 63 -0.07 11.08 -4.30
C TRP A 63 0.45 12.20 -5.23
N PRO A 64 1.76 12.22 -5.57
CA PRO A 64 2.81 11.27 -5.21
C PRO A 64 3.29 11.40 -3.76
N PRO A 65 3.79 10.32 -3.15
CA PRO A 65 4.41 10.36 -1.83
C PRO A 65 5.60 11.35 -1.86
N LYS A 66 5.73 12.16 -0.79
CA LYS A 66 6.84 13.11 -0.62
C LYS A 66 8.13 12.40 -0.26
#